data_AF-A0A1Y5TP97-F1
#
_entry.id   AF-A0A1Y5TP97-F1
#
_cell.length_a   1.000
_cell.length_b   1.000
_cell.length_c   1.000
_cell.angle_alpha   90.00
_cell.angle_beta   90.00
_cell.angle_gamma   90.00
#
_symmetry.space_group_name_H-M   'P 1'
#
loop_
_entity.id
_entity.type
_entity.pdbx_description
1 polymer ?
#
loop_
_entity_poly.entity_id
_entity_poly.type
_entity_poly.pdbx_seq_one_letter_code
_entity_poly.pdbx_strand_id
1 'polypeptide(L)'
;MRPYSHPLSPIPVNGDRYALSADFVNGLAFLRPLVKPRGKDFEKQVGLLAGKLFVLTTSLVIEYDAGSLELPDFWFSPDVIRTLEAFGAPPTEVFVHRTDLCFRWQDEQEFFVRLHNLIPGSTHRQMVDEAFTHYQPFTQGVEVTNTTRRDLRRMHGDKKLAADLFINGQSAVSRMSSNGKTWTHESTAPFLNNATRIMRFDRHAFLGMIRIADEIDFSISPVCFRHAHGKGLLIERTATLDTPEMGQFDG
;
A
#
# COMPACT_ATOMS: atom_id res chain seq x y z
N MET A 1 -21.16 3.35 -32.06
CA MET A 1 -21.56 2.40 -31.00
C MET A 1 -21.10 3.00 -29.67
N ARG A 2 -22.02 3.56 -28.86
CA ARG A 2 -21.70 4.14 -27.55
C ARG A 2 -22.06 3.11 -26.47
N PRO A 3 -21.12 2.59 -25.66
CA PRO A 3 -21.48 1.79 -24.50
C PRO A 3 -21.56 2.69 -23.26
N TYR A 4 -22.70 2.60 -22.56
CA TYR A 4 -22.98 3.10 -21.20
C TYR A 4 -22.89 4.62 -20.95
N SER A 5 -23.95 5.33 -21.33
CA SER A 5 -24.33 6.62 -20.75
C SER A 5 -25.28 6.40 -19.55
N HIS A 6 -24.85 6.72 -18.32
CA HIS A 6 -25.60 7.45 -17.26
C HIS A 6 -25.02 7.25 -15.83
N PRO A 7 -25.28 8.18 -14.86
CA PRO A 7 -26.07 9.41 -14.98
C PRO A 7 -25.33 10.71 -14.60
N LEU A 8 -25.52 11.73 -15.44
CA LEU A 8 -25.52 13.14 -15.00
C LEU A 8 -26.60 13.28 -13.92
N SER A 9 -26.24 13.79 -12.73
CA SER A 9 -27.23 14.18 -11.73
C SER A 9 -27.79 15.56 -12.13
N PRO A 10 -29.11 15.73 -12.21
CA PRO A 10 -29.72 17.04 -12.49
C PRO A 10 -29.79 17.94 -11.24
N ILE A 11 -29.15 17.57 -10.13
CA ILE A 11 -29.32 18.23 -8.83
C ILE A 11 -28.25 19.31 -8.66
N PRO A 12 -28.60 20.59 -8.52
CA PRO A 12 -27.64 21.64 -8.18
C PRO A 12 -27.08 21.40 -6.76
N VAL A 13 -25.76 21.40 -6.64
CA VAL A 13 -25.07 21.04 -5.39
C VAL A 13 -24.59 22.28 -4.64
N ASN A 14 -25.00 22.36 -3.36
CA ASN A 14 -24.43 23.23 -2.34
C ASN A 14 -23.39 22.45 -1.52
N GLY A 15 -22.15 22.91 -1.47
CA GLY A 15 -21.06 22.29 -0.72
C GLY A 15 -19.71 22.93 -1.03
N ASP A 16 -18.72 22.69 -0.17
CA ASP A 16 -17.35 23.15 -0.38
C ASP A 16 -16.75 22.42 -1.59
N ARG A 17 -16.11 23.20 -2.48
CA ARG A 17 -15.50 22.71 -3.71
C ARG A 17 -13.99 22.76 -3.60
N TYR A 18 -13.36 21.66 -4.01
CA TYR A 18 -11.93 21.49 -3.93
C TYR A 18 -11.38 21.13 -5.31
N ALA A 19 -10.34 21.83 -5.73
CA ALA A 19 -9.56 21.43 -6.88
C ALA A 19 -8.86 20.10 -6.56
N LEU A 20 -8.89 19.17 -7.51
CA LEU A 20 -8.25 17.88 -7.35
C LEU A 20 -6.97 17.82 -8.16
N SER A 21 -5.88 17.34 -7.54
CA SER A 21 -4.66 17.04 -8.28
C SER A 21 -4.92 15.96 -9.33
N ALA A 22 -4.33 16.11 -10.51
CA ALA A 22 -4.43 15.13 -11.58
C ALA A 22 -3.93 13.73 -11.14
N ASP A 23 -3.04 13.69 -10.15
CA ASP A 23 -2.47 12.44 -9.62
C ASP A 23 -3.31 11.78 -8.53
N PHE A 24 -4.44 12.36 -8.10
CA PHE A 24 -5.26 11.74 -7.06
C PHE A 24 -5.80 10.36 -7.45
N VAL A 25 -6.46 10.28 -8.61
CA VAL A 25 -7.01 9.00 -9.10
C VAL A 25 -5.89 8.02 -9.45
N ASN A 26 -4.76 8.53 -9.97
CA ASN A 26 -3.56 7.72 -10.21
C ASN A 26 -3.01 7.13 -8.91
N GLY A 27 -2.96 7.91 -7.83
CA GLY A 27 -2.53 7.47 -6.51
C GLY A 27 -3.46 6.40 -5.93
N LEU A 28 -4.78 6.60 -6.03
CA LEU A 28 -5.76 5.58 -5.65
C LEU A 28 -5.55 4.28 -6.44
N ALA A 29 -5.39 4.39 -7.76
CA ALA A 29 -5.17 3.26 -8.66
C ALA A 29 -3.84 2.52 -8.36
N PHE A 30 -2.80 3.27 -8.02
CA PHE A 30 -1.48 2.76 -7.63
C PHE A 30 -1.55 1.97 -6.31
N LEU A 31 -2.28 2.48 -5.32
CA LEU A 31 -2.40 1.87 -3.99
C LEU A 31 -3.41 0.70 -3.92
N ARG A 32 -4.49 0.74 -4.73
CA ARG A 32 -5.55 -0.29 -4.76
C ARG A 32 -5.03 -1.74 -4.77
N PRO A 33 -4.00 -2.13 -5.54
CA PRO A 33 -3.53 -3.52 -5.57
C PRO A 33 -2.81 -3.97 -4.29
N LEU A 34 -2.53 -3.05 -3.36
CA LEU A 34 -1.78 -3.28 -2.13
C LEU A 34 -2.70 -3.40 -0.90
N VAL A 35 -4.00 -3.12 -1.06
CA VAL A 35 -5.01 -3.38 -0.03
C VAL A 35 -5.16 -4.88 0.22
N LYS A 36 -5.60 -5.25 1.42
CA LYS A 36 -5.77 -6.64 1.84
C LYS A 36 -7.25 -7.03 1.77
N PRO A 37 -7.73 -7.75 0.73
CA PRO A 37 -9.16 -7.97 0.52
C PRO A 37 -9.84 -8.76 1.66
N ARG A 38 -9.07 -9.56 2.39
CA ARG A 38 -9.52 -10.39 3.52
C ARG A 38 -9.02 -9.87 4.88
N GLY A 39 -8.64 -8.59 4.96
CA GLY A 39 -8.15 -7.94 6.19
C GLY A 39 -9.26 -7.42 7.11
N LYS A 40 -8.88 -6.59 8.07
CA LYS A 40 -9.84 -5.73 8.82
C LYS A 40 -10.39 -4.63 7.91
N ASP A 41 -11.46 -3.95 8.29
CA ASP A 41 -12.15 -3.01 7.39
C ASP A 41 -11.28 -1.84 6.91
N PHE A 42 -10.35 -1.34 7.73
CA PHE A 42 -9.38 -0.33 7.30
C PHE A 42 -8.30 -0.88 6.37
N GLU A 43 -7.99 -2.18 6.43
CA GLU A 43 -6.98 -2.82 5.57
C GLU A 43 -7.50 -3.11 4.15
N LYS A 44 -8.82 -3.05 3.96
CA LYS A 44 -9.48 -3.34 2.68
C LYS A 44 -9.58 -2.11 1.77
N GLN A 45 -9.14 -0.95 2.24
CA GLN A 45 -9.44 0.34 1.63
C GLN A 45 -8.17 1.20 1.51
N VAL A 46 -8.21 2.17 0.59
CA VAL A 46 -7.22 3.25 0.54
C VAL A 46 -7.78 4.42 1.35
N GLY A 47 -7.01 4.90 2.32
CA GLY A 47 -7.39 6.05 3.15
C GLY A 47 -6.93 7.35 2.54
N LEU A 48 -7.78 8.35 2.55
CA LEU A 48 -7.39 9.75 2.46
C LEU A 48 -7.35 10.29 3.89
N LEU A 49 -6.15 10.62 4.37
CA LEU A 49 -5.92 11.08 5.73
C LEU A 49 -5.08 12.34 5.68
N ALA A 50 -5.56 13.43 6.29
CA ALA A 50 -4.83 14.71 6.32
C ALA A 50 -4.28 15.14 4.93
N GLY A 51 -5.08 14.92 3.89
CA GLY A 51 -4.75 15.30 2.51
C GLY A 51 -3.80 14.37 1.76
N LYS A 52 -3.40 13.24 2.32
CA LYS A 52 -2.55 12.23 1.67
C LYS A 52 -3.25 10.89 1.56
N LEU A 53 -2.82 10.08 0.61
CA LEU A 53 -3.36 8.75 0.38
C LEU A 53 -2.53 7.68 1.09
N PHE A 54 -3.20 6.72 1.72
CA PHE A 54 -2.55 5.69 2.51
C PHE A 54 -3.10 4.29 2.27
N VAL A 55 -2.21 3.30 2.30
CA VAL A 55 -2.57 1.92 2.64
C VAL A 55 -2.09 1.64 4.05
N LEU A 56 -3.02 1.25 4.93
CA LEU A 56 -2.73 0.96 6.32
C LEU A 56 -3.09 -0.48 6.64
N THR A 57 -2.09 -1.27 7.01
CA THR A 57 -2.26 -2.64 7.49
C THR A 57 -1.40 -2.88 8.71
N THR A 58 -1.62 -3.99 9.41
CA THR A 58 -0.77 -4.37 10.54
C THR A 58 0.66 -4.77 10.15
N SER A 59 0.96 -4.91 8.85
CA SER A 59 2.28 -5.37 8.36
C SER A 59 2.93 -4.42 7.36
N LEU A 60 2.19 -3.46 6.82
CA LEU A 60 2.62 -2.55 5.77
C LEU A 60 1.85 -1.24 5.87
N VAL A 61 2.58 -0.14 5.89
CA VAL A 61 2.07 1.24 5.81
C VAL A 61 2.68 1.88 4.57
N ILE A 62 1.85 2.50 3.73
CA ILE A 62 2.30 3.17 2.49
C ILE A 62 1.65 4.53 2.43
N GLU A 63 2.46 5.57 2.22
CA GLU A 63 2.04 6.94 1.94
C GLU A 63 2.23 7.21 0.45
N TYR A 64 1.19 7.72 -0.20
CA TYR A 64 1.27 8.32 -1.52
C TYR A 64 0.93 9.81 -1.40
N ASP A 65 1.87 10.66 -1.78
CA ASP A 65 1.66 12.10 -1.83
C ASP A 65 1.07 12.48 -3.19
N ALA A 66 -0.23 12.77 -3.20
CA ALA A 66 -0.94 13.25 -4.38
C ALA A 66 -0.95 14.80 -4.49
N GLY A 67 -0.10 15.49 -3.72
CA GLY A 67 -0.01 16.95 -3.70
C GLY A 67 -0.89 17.61 -2.64
N SER A 68 -0.93 17.05 -1.42
CA SER A 68 -1.65 17.55 -0.22
C SER A 68 -3.03 18.15 -0.50
N LEU A 69 -4.08 17.35 -0.33
CA LEU A 69 -5.46 17.72 -0.64
C LEU A 69 -6.21 18.26 0.57
N GLU A 70 -6.95 19.36 0.40
CA GLU A 70 -7.81 19.92 1.46
C GLU A 70 -9.16 19.18 1.61
N LEU A 71 -9.13 17.87 1.44
CA LEU A 71 -10.33 17.04 1.50
C LEU A 71 -10.54 16.45 2.89
N PRO A 72 -11.80 16.22 3.31
CA PRO A 72 -12.07 15.49 4.54
C PRO A 72 -11.54 14.06 4.42
N ASP A 73 -11.25 13.48 5.58
CA ASP A 73 -10.82 12.09 5.66
C ASP A 73 -11.85 11.16 5.04
N PHE A 74 -11.38 10.16 4.29
CA PHE A 74 -12.25 9.29 3.51
C PHE A 74 -11.62 7.91 3.30
N TRP A 75 -12.45 6.88 3.07
CA TRP A 75 -11.98 5.58 2.61
C TRP A 75 -12.50 5.25 1.22
N PHE A 76 -11.60 4.82 0.35
CA PHE A 76 -11.91 4.39 -1.01
C PHE A 76 -11.83 2.87 -1.09
N SER A 77 -12.96 2.23 -1.38
CA SER A 77 -12.99 0.80 -1.66
C SER A 77 -12.40 0.51 -3.05
N PRO A 78 -11.87 -0.71 -3.30
CA PRO A 78 -11.31 -1.07 -4.59
C PRO A 78 -12.27 -0.89 -5.78
N ASP A 79 -13.57 -1.04 -5.55
CA ASP A 79 -14.60 -0.91 -6.58
C ASP A 79 -14.88 0.56 -6.92
N VAL A 80 -14.88 1.43 -5.90
CA VAL A 80 -14.95 2.89 -6.10
C VAL A 80 -13.74 3.35 -6.92
N ILE A 81 -12.54 2.88 -6.57
CA ILE A 81 -11.30 3.23 -7.28
C ILE A 81 -11.36 2.77 -8.75
N ARG A 82 -11.81 1.53 -9.01
CA ARG A 82 -12.02 1.02 -10.37
C ARG A 82 -12.99 1.88 -11.18
N THR A 83 -14.05 2.36 -10.53
CA THR A 83 -15.04 3.21 -11.18
C THR A 83 -14.45 4.56 -11.55
N LEU A 84 -13.69 5.19 -10.64
CA LEU A 84 -12.97 6.42 -10.91
C LEU A 84 -11.95 6.27 -12.05
N GLU A 85 -11.21 5.16 -12.09
CA GLU A 85 -10.28 4.84 -13.20
C GLU A 85 -11.01 4.68 -14.54
N ALA A 86 -12.24 4.15 -14.54
CA ALA A 86 -12.98 3.85 -15.76
C ALA A 86 -13.41 5.09 -16.55
N PHE A 87 -13.43 6.28 -15.93
CA PHE A 87 -13.64 7.54 -16.63
C PHE A 87 -12.48 7.90 -17.57
N GLY A 88 -11.29 7.32 -17.38
CA GLY A 88 -10.14 7.48 -18.28
C GLY A 88 -9.50 8.88 -18.28
N ALA A 89 -10.04 9.82 -17.51
CA ALA A 89 -9.52 11.16 -17.28
C ALA A 89 -9.65 11.52 -15.80
N PRO A 90 -8.76 12.37 -15.24
CA PRO A 90 -8.91 12.83 -13.86
C PRO A 90 -10.12 13.76 -13.72
N PRO A 91 -10.85 13.70 -12.59
CA PRO A 91 -11.88 14.68 -12.27
C PRO A 91 -11.25 16.07 -12.12
N THR A 92 -12.01 17.10 -12.48
CA THR A 92 -11.56 18.49 -12.39
C THR A 92 -11.69 19.03 -10.97
N GLU A 93 -12.74 18.60 -10.27
CA GLU A 93 -12.99 18.99 -8.89
C GLU A 93 -13.72 17.88 -8.14
N VAL A 94 -13.73 18.04 -6.83
CA VAL A 94 -14.55 17.24 -5.92
C VAL A 94 -15.23 18.17 -4.93
N PHE A 95 -16.46 17.86 -4.56
CA PHE A 95 -17.18 18.62 -3.54
C PHE A 95 -17.96 17.70 -2.61
N VAL A 96 -18.19 18.20 -1.40
CA VAL A 96 -18.94 17.46 -0.38
C VAL A 96 -20.43 17.76 -0.56
N HIS A 97 -21.21 16.76 -0.96
CA HIS A 97 -22.67 16.86 -1.02
C HIS A 97 -23.30 16.03 0.11
N ARG A 98 -23.76 16.71 1.17
CA ARG A 98 -24.30 16.05 2.38
C ARG A 98 -23.28 15.10 3.00
N THR A 99 -23.42 13.80 2.73
CA THR A 99 -22.55 12.72 3.20
C THR A 99 -21.78 12.08 2.05
N ASP A 100 -21.72 12.68 0.88
CA ASP A 100 -21.12 12.05 -0.30
C ASP A 100 -19.99 12.95 -0.82
N LEU A 101 -18.88 12.34 -1.27
CA LEU A 101 -17.93 13.03 -2.14
C LEU A 101 -18.44 12.90 -3.57
N CYS A 102 -18.65 14.03 -4.23
CA CYS A 102 -19.00 14.05 -5.64
C CYS A 102 -17.79 14.47 -6.47
N PHE A 103 -17.36 13.61 -7.38
CA PHE A 103 -16.31 13.89 -8.36
C PHE A 103 -16.95 14.42 -9.64
N ARG A 104 -16.45 15.53 -10.17
CA ARG A 104 -16.99 16.18 -11.37
C ARG A 104 -15.92 16.36 -12.45
N TRP A 105 -16.29 16.09 -13.70
CA TRP A 105 -15.45 16.23 -14.88
C TRP A 105 -15.81 17.46 -15.71
N GLN A 106 -14.94 17.82 -16.67
CA GLN A 106 -15.14 18.99 -17.53
C GLN A 106 -16.40 18.94 -18.39
N ASP A 107 -16.88 17.74 -18.70
CA ASP A 107 -18.10 17.50 -19.46
C ASP A 107 -19.35 17.40 -18.57
N GLU A 108 -19.24 17.88 -17.32
CA GLU A 108 -20.28 17.89 -16.28
C GLU A 108 -20.71 16.50 -15.81
N GLN A 109 -20.03 15.42 -16.22
CA GLN A 109 -20.27 14.09 -15.62
C GLN A 109 -19.93 14.11 -14.13
N GLU A 110 -20.74 13.39 -13.35
CA GLU A 110 -20.63 13.34 -11.91
C GLU A 110 -20.62 11.89 -11.41
N PHE A 111 -19.82 11.65 -10.37
CA PHE A 111 -19.79 10.37 -9.68
C PHE A 111 -19.83 10.58 -8.16
N PHE A 112 -20.87 10.06 -7.54
CA PHE A 112 -21.10 10.19 -6.10
C PHE A 112 -20.53 8.97 -5.37
N VAL A 113 -19.62 9.23 -4.45
CA VAL A 113 -19.07 8.24 -3.52
C VAL A 113 -19.64 8.53 -2.15
N ARG A 114 -20.54 7.65 -1.70
CA ARG A 114 -21.19 7.77 -0.40
C ARG A 114 -20.18 7.56 0.73
N LEU A 115 -20.18 8.45 1.74
CA LEU A 115 -19.52 8.18 3.03
C LEU A 115 -20.16 6.93 3.62
N HIS A 116 -19.40 5.84 3.69
CA HIS A 116 -19.78 4.75 4.57
C HIS A 116 -19.69 5.22 6.03
N ASN A 117 -20.48 4.62 6.93
CA ASN A 117 -20.59 4.98 8.34
C ASN A 117 -19.27 4.93 9.15
N LEU A 118 -18.17 4.52 8.53
CA LEU A 118 -16.83 4.45 9.12
C LEU A 118 -15.95 5.44 8.36
N ILE A 119 -15.89 6.69 8.79
CA ILE A 119 -14.85 7.65 8.37
C ILE A 119 -13.57 7.29 9.15
N PRO A 120 -12.36 7.50 8.61
CA PRO A 120 -11.16 7.38 9.43
C PRO A 120 -11.28 8.25 10.69
N GLY A 121 -11.29 7.61 11.86
CA GLY A 121 -11.25 8.32 13.13
C GLY A 121 -9.87 8.91 13.43
N SER A 122 -9.78 9.81 14.42
CA SER A 122 -8.53 10.44 14.87
C SER A 122 -7.41 9.44 15.18
N THR A 123 -7.75 8.24 15.64
CA THR A 123 -6.80 7.14 15.88
C THR A 123 -6.02 6.73 14.63
N HIS A 124 -6.64 6.74 13.45
CA HIS A 124 -5.95 6.34 12.21
C HIS A 124 -4.92 7.39 11.78
N ARG A 125 -5.26 8.68 11.92
CA ARG A 125 -4.31 9.77 11.72
C ARG A 125 -3.14 9.66 12.69
N GLN A 126 -3.44 9.47 13.99
CA GLN A 126 -2.42 9.30 15.01
C GLN A 126 -1.50 8.11 14.72
N MET A 127 -2.03 6.96 14.27
CA MET A 127 -1.21 5.81 13.90
C MET A 127 -0.26 6.11 12.74
N VAL A 128 -0.72 6.85 11.72
CA VAL A 128 0.14 7.28 10.60
C VAL A 128 1.21 8.25 11.07
N ASP A 129 0.82 9.25 11.86
CA ASP A 129 1.71 10.26 12.40
C ASP A 129 2.78 9.62 13.30
N GLU A 130 2.40 8.72 14.21
CA GLU A 130 3.34 7.96 15.05
C GLU A 130 4.27 7.10 14.19
N ALA A 131 3.72 6.38 13.21
CA ALA A 131 4.50 5.52 12.33
C ALA A 131 5.56 6.30 11.55
N PHE A 132 5.22 7.47 10.98
CA PHE A 132 6.17 8.23 10.19
C PHE A 132 7.01 9.25 10.97
N THR A 133 6.54 9.74 12.12
CA THR A 133 7.31 10.70 12.94
C THR A 133 8.38 10.00 13.76
N HIS A 134 8.10 8.81 14.29
CA HIS A 134 9.03 8.10 15.17
C HIS A 134 10.05 7.25 14.40
N TYR A 135 9.67 6.76 13.21
CA TYR A 135 10.48 5.80 12.45
C TYR A 135 11.03 6.39 11.14
N GLN A 136 11.20 7.72 11.07
CA GLN A 136 11.68 8.41 9.87
C GLN A 136 13.17 8.29 9.49
N PRO A 137 14.13 7.79 10.31
CA PRO A 137 15.52 7.86 9.88
C PRO A 137 15.80 6.79 8.81
N PHE A 138 15.61 7.16 7.54
CA PHE A 138 16.12 6.45 6.39
C PHE A 138 17.60 6.80 6.26
N THR A 139 18.46 5.89 6.71
CA THR A 139 19.88 6.14 6.90
C THR A 139 20.73 5.64 5.74
N GLN A 140 20.40 4.45 5.22
CA GLN A 140 21.14 3.78 4.16
C GLN A 140 20.17 3.02 3.27
N GLY A 141 19.82 3.61 2.13
CA GLY A 141 18.95 2.98 1.14
C GLY A 141 19.71 2.04 0.22
N VAL A 142 19.18 0.84 0.03
CA VAL A 142 19.60 -0.08 -1.02
C VAL A 142 18.61 0.00 -2.18
N GLU A 143 19.12 0.23 -3.39
CA GLU A 143 18.31 0.33 -4.60
C GLU A 143 17.61 -0.99 -4.96
N VAL A 144 16.36 -0.90 -5.38
CA VAL A 144 15.54 -2.03 -5.83
C VAL A 144 15.31 -1.94 -7.34
N THR A 145 16.14 -2.64 -8.09
CA THR A 145 16.02 -2.67 -9.56
C THR A 145 14.79 -3.45 -10.03
N ASN A 146 14.32 -3.18 -11.26
CA ASN A 146 13.25 -3.95 -11.89
C ASN A 146 13.54 -5.46 -11.98
N THR A 147 14.82 -5.84 -12.14
CA THR A 147 15.25 -7.23 -12.14
C THR A 147 15.04 -7.84 -10.76
N THR A 148 15.51 -7.17 -9.70
CA THR A 148 15.31 -7.57 -8.30
C THR A 148 13.83 -7.75 -7.98
N ARG A 149 12.97 -6.79 -8.38
CA ARG A 149 11.51 -6.87 -8.18
C ARG A 149 10.92 -8.12 -8.83
N ARG A 150 11.32 -8.40 -10.07
CA ARG A 150 10.82 -9.55 -10.84
C ARG A 150 11.25 -10.86 -10.20
N ASP A 151 12.51 -10.97 -9.80
CA ASP A 151 13.07 -12.20 -9.26
C ASP A 151 12.49 -12.56 -7.90
N LEU A 152 12.41 -11.59 -6.97
CA LEU A 152 11.80 -11.81 -5.66
C LEU A 152 10.32 -12.19 -5.78
N ARG A 153 9.56 -11.51 -6.64
CA ARG A 153 8.14 -11.84 -6.85
C ARG A 153 7.94 -13.20 -7.50
N ARG A 154 8.85 -13.61 -8.41
CA ARG A 154 8.81 -14.93 -9.04
C ARG A 154 9.12 -16.03 -8.04
N MET A 155 10.17 -15.89 -7.23
CA MET A 155 10.61 -16.93 -6.30
C MET A 155 9.75 -17.05 -5.05
N HIS A 156 9.21 -15.94 -4.55
CA HIS A 156 8.43 -15.93 -3.30
C HIS A 156 6.92 -15.75 -3.51
N GLY A 157 6.45 -15.69 -4.75
CA GLY A 157 5.03 -15.47 -5.08
C GLY A 157 4.14 -16.71 -5.04
N ASP A 158 4.70 -17.91 -4.82
CA ASP A 158 3.92 -19.16 -4.81
C ASP A 158 3.00 -19.25 -3.58
N LYS A 159 1.76 -19.70 -3.82
CA LYS A 159 0.73 -19.90 -2.80
C LYS A 159 1.07 -21.01 -1.81
N LYS A 160 1.93 -21.98 -2.18
CA LYS A 160 2.38 -23.10 -1.33
C LYS A 160 3.47 -22.71 -0.33
N LEU A 161 4.08 -21.55 -0.50
CA LEU A 161 5.09 -21.06 0.43
C LEU A 161 4.43 -20.64 1.76
N ALA A 162 5.24 -20.55 2.81
CA ALA A 162 4.86 -20.06 4.13
C ALA A 162 4.35 -18.62 4.08
N ALA A 163 3.47 -18.26 5.03
CA ALA A 163 2.97 -16.89 5.15
C ALA A 163 4.08 -15.87 5.49
N ASP A 164 5.20 -16.34 6.02
CA ASP A 164 6.34 -15.51 6.39
C ASP A 164 7.51 -15.64 5.41
N LEU A 165 8.26 -14.55 5.33
CA LEU A 165 9.51 -14.44 4.59
C LEU A 165 10.59 -13.90 5.52
N PHE A 166 11.79 -14.44 5.38
CA PHE A 166 12.95 -14.08 6.18
C PHE A 166 13.98 -13.36 5.31
N ILE A 167 14.56 -12.29 5.83
CA ILE A 167 15.68 -11.57 5.21
C ILE A 167 16.92 -11.80 6.07
N ASN A 168 18.01 -12.20 5.44
CA ASN A 168 19.36 -12.01 5.96
C ASN A 168 20.09 -11.00 5.07
N GLY A 169 21.23 -10.46 5.50
CA GLY A 169 22.00 -9.41 4.79
C GLY A 169 22.34 -9.68 3.31
N GLN A 170 22.03 -10.87 2.79
CA GLN A 170 22.38 -11.31 1.45
C GLN A 170 21.20 -11.87 0.65
N SER A 171 20.13 -12.32 1.29
CA SER A 171 19.08 -13.10 0.64
C SER A 171 17.72 -13.00 1.32
N ALA A 172 16.69 -13.25 0.52
CA ALA A 172 15.33 -13.51 0.97
C ALA A 172 15.05 -15.02 0.94
N VAL A 173 14.44 -15.53 2.01
CA VAL A 173 14.14 -16.95 2.16
C VAL A 173 12.68 -17.17 2.54
N SER A 174 12.05 -18.15 1.91
CA SER A 174 10.71 -18.64 2.26
C SER A 174 10.71 -20.16 2.32
N ARG A 175 9.94 -20.71 3.25
CA ARG A 175 9.76 -22.15 3.38
C ARG A 175 8.57 -22.62 2.56
N MET A 176 8.64 -23.83 2.01
CA MET A 176 7.57 -24.49 1.28
C MET A 176 7.11 -25.71 2.04
N SER A 177 5.80 -25.93 2.10
CA SER A 177 5.23 -27.14 2.68
C SER A 177 4.50 -27.96 1.62
N SER A 178 4.68 -29.29 1.65
CA SER A 178 3.93 -30.21 0.80
C SER A 178 2.48 -30.41 1.28
N ASN A 179 2.21 -30.24 2.57
CA ASN A 179 0.93 -30.53 3.23
C ASN A 179 0.39 -29.35 4.08
N GLY A 180 1.02 -28.18 4.00
CA GLY A 180 0.69 -26.97 4.77
C GLY A 180 1.09 -26.99 6.25
N LYS A 181 1.69 -28.08 6.74
CA LYS A 181 2.05 -28.27 8.16
C LYS A 181 3.53 -28.58 8.38
N THR A 182 4.15 -29.28 7.44
CA THR A 182 5.55 -29.72 7.51
C THR A 182 6.34 -29.00 6.43
N TRP A 183 7.38 -28.28 6.82
CA TRP A 183 8.28 -27.60 5.89
C TRP A 183 9.19 -28.62 5.22
N THR A 184 9.15 -28.69 3.90
CA THR A 184 9.83 -29.72 3.11
C THR A 184 10.95 -29.16 2.23
N HIS A 185 10.87 -27.87 1.89
CA HIS A 185 11.87 -27.20 1.05
C HIS A 185 11.99 -25.73 1.41
N GLU A 186 13.09 -25.10 1.02
CA GLU A 186 13.32 -23.67 1.12
C GLU A 186 13.52 -23.06 -0.28
N SER A 187 13.03 -21.85 -0.47
CA SER A 187 13.23 -21.04 -1.65
C SER A 187 14.06 -19.82 -1.25
N THR A 188 15.21 -19.66 -1.89
CA THR A 188 16.20 -18.63 -1.56
C THR A 188 16.47 -17.77 -2.79
N ALA A 189 16.40 -16.46 -2.61
CA ALA A 189 16.68 -15.47 -3.64
C ALA A 189 17.81 -14.53 -3.18
N PRO A 190 18.87 -14.34 -3.98
CA PRO A 190 19.82 -13.28 -3.72
C PRO A 190 19.09 -11.93 -3.68
N PHE A 191 19.34 -11.17 -2.62
CA PHE A 191 18.75 -9.86 -2.42
C PHE A 191 19.72 -9.01 -1.62
N LEU A 192 20.45 -8.16 -2.32
CA LEU A 192 21.33 -7.20 -1.68
C LEU A 192 20.49 -6.30 -0.76
N ASN A 193 20.86 -6.26 0.51
CA ASN A 193 20.22 -5.43 1.51
C ASN A 193 21.25 -5.11 2.61
N ASN A 194 20.88 -4.22 3.53
CA ASN A 194 21.73 -3.79 4.64
C ASN A 194 21.23 -4.33 5.99
N ALA A 195 20.52 -5.47 5.99
CA ALA A 195 20.09 -6.09 7.23
C ALA A 195 21.29 -6.65 8.00
N THR A 196 21.47 -6.20 9.23
CA THR A 196 22.55 -6.63 10.14
C THR A 196 22.18 -7.86 10.97
N ARG A 197 20.92 -8.31 10.87
CA ARG A 197 20.39 -9.49 11.54
C ARG A 197 19.29 -10.14 10.71
N ILE A 198 18.88 -11.34 11.11
CA ILE A 198 17.70 -11.96 10.51
C ILE A 198 16.46 -11.16 10.89
N MET A 199 15.64 -10.86 9.89
CA MET A 199 14.35 -10.18 10.05
C MET A 199 13.24 -11.05 9.45
N ARG A 200 12.06 -11.01 10.04
CA ARG A 200 10.88 -11.80 9.63
C ARG A 200 9.73 -10.88 9.25
N PHE A 201 9.11 -11.14 8.11
CA PHE A 201 8.00 -10.33 7.59
C PHE A 201 6.84 -11.19 7.13
N ASP A 202 5.64 -10.59 7.11
CA ASP A 202 4.55 -11.12 6.30
C ASP A 202 4.97 -11.11 4.83
N ARG A 203 4.94 -12.27 4.19
CA ARG A 203 5.41 -12.43 2.81
C ARG A 203 4.60 -11.57 1.84
N HIS A 204 3.29 -11.45 2.02
CA HIS A 204 2.46 -10.65 1.13
C HIS A 204 2.74 -9.16 1.30
N ALA A 205 2.93 -8.69 2.54
CA ALA A 205 3.37 -7.32 2.82
C ALA A 205 4.74 -7.02 2.19
N PHE A 206 5.71 -7.93 2.37
CA PHE A 206 7.04 -7.81 1.77
C PHE A 206 6.96 -7.72 0.25
N LEU A 207 6.21 -8.62 -0.41
CA LEU A 207 6.04 -8.59 -1.86
C LEU A 207 5.25 -7.36 -2.34
N GLY A 208 4.35 -6.83 -1.51
CA GLY A 208 3.65 -5.57 -1.75
C GLY A 208 4.61 -4.38 -1.76
N MET A 209 5.51 -4.30 -0.76
CA MET A 209 6.59 -3.32 -0.71
C MET A 209 7.52 -3.46 -1.94
N ILE A 210 8.06 -4.66 -2.20
CA ILE A 210 8.99 -4.91 -3.32
C ILE A 210 8.39 -4.51 -4.67
N ARG A 211 7.06 -4.61 -4.83
CA ARG A 211 6.39 -4.20 -6.07
C ARG A 211 6.60 -2.72 -6.40
N ILE A 212 6.73 -1.87 -5.41
CA ILE A 212 6.72 -0.42 -5.57
C ILE A 212 7.98 0.30 -5.09
N ALA A 213 8.75 -0.32 -4.19
CA ALA A 213 9.90 0.31 -3.58
C ALA A 213 11.01 0.54 -4.61
N ASP A 214 11.58 1.74 -4.63
CA ASP A 214 12.79 2.13 -5.37
C ASP A 214 14.04 2.01 -4.50
N GLU A 215 13.91 2.29 -3.20
CA GLU A 215 14.99 2.15 -2.21
C GLU A 215 14.43 1.57 -0.90
N ILE A 216 15.18 0.70 -0.24
CA ILE A 216 14.79 0.10 1.05
C ILE A 216 15.95 0.15 2.05
N ASP A 217 15.66 0.46 3.31
CA ASP A 217 16.60 0.44 4.42
C ASP A 217 16.16 -0.61 5.47
N PHE A 218 16.90 -1.72 5.53
CA PHE A 218 16.73 -2.82 6.50
C PHE A 218 17.63 -2.68 7.74
N SER A 219 18.35 -1.57 7.92
CA SER A 219 19.24 -1.39 9.08
C SER A 219 18.48 -1.29 10.41
N ILE A 220 17.20 -0.90 10.36
CA ILE A 220 16.33 -0.71 11.52
C ILE A 220 14.96 -1.34 11.31
N SER A 221 14.22 -1.51 12.40
CA SER A 221 12.83 -1.98 12.41
C SER A 221 11.94 -0.89 13.02
N PRO A 222 10.79 -0.55 12.39
CA PRO A 222 10.29 -1.06 11.12
C PRO A 222 11.18 -0.68 9.92
N VAL A 223 11.14 -1.50 8.87
CA VAL A 223 11.92 -1.29 7.65
C VAL A 223 11.32 -0.13 6.88
N CYS A 224 12.15 0.83 6.50
CA CYS A 224 11.71 2.01 5.75
C CYS A 224 11.98 1.83 4.26
N PHE A 225 11.09 2.36 3.41
CA PHE A 225 11.31 2.36 1.97
C PHE A 225 10.76 3.61 1.30
N ARG A 226 11.33 3.94 0.13
CA ARG A 226 10.86 5.01 -0.75
C ARG A 226 10.33 4.42 -2.05
N HIS A 227 9.39 5.13 -2.66
CA HIS A 227 8.93 4.87 -4.03
C HIS A 227 8.72 6.21 -4.74
N ALA A 228 8.51 6.17 -6.05
CA ALA A 228 8.40 7.35 -6.93
C ALA A 228 7.44 8.48 -6.48
N HIS A 229 6.49 8.19 -5.58
CA HIS A 229 5.44 9.12 -5.16
C HIS A 229 5.31 9.24 -3.64
N GLY A 230 6.29 8.74 -2.88
CA GLY A 230 6.18 8.72 -1.43
C GLY A 230 7.08 7.69 -0.76
N LYS A 231 6.55 7.11 0.30
CA LYS A 231 7.33 6.30 1.25
C LYS A 231 6.45 5.26 1.93
N GLY A 232 7.08 4.31 2.59
CA GLY A 232 6.35 3.38 3.43
C GLY A 232 7.21 2.70 4.48
N LEU A 233 6.53 1.92 5.30
CA LEU A 233 7.09 1.16 6.41
C LEU A 233 6.62 -0.29 6.30
N LEU A 234 7.56 -1.22 6.35
CA LEU A 234 7.29 -2.65 6.46
C LEU A 234 7.51 -3.07 7.92
N ILE A 235 6.46 -3.58 8.56
CA ILE A 235 6.49 -3.92 9.98
C ILE A 235 7.03 -5.34 10.14
N GLU A 236 8.12 -5.45 10.90
CA GLU A 236 8.70 -6.73 11.26
C GLU A 236 7.80 -7.52 12.22
N ARG A 237 7.72 -8.83 12.02
CA ARG A 237 7.07 -9.75 12.95
C ARG A 237 8.05 -10.18 14.03
N THR A 238 7.56 -10.32 15.26
CA THR A 238 8.34 -10.89 16.36
C THR A 238 8.95 -12.24 15.94
N ALA A 239 10.25 -12.39 16.16
CA ALA A 239 10.95 -13.65 15.90
C ALA A 239 10.36 -14.76 16.76
N THR A 240 9.96 -15.88 16.14
CA THR A 240 9.62 -17.12 16.84
C THR A 240 10.75 -18.13 16.60
N LEU A 241 10.78 -19.21 17.40
CA LEU A 241 11.81 -20.26 17.35
C LEU A 241 12.00 -20.91 15.96
N ASP A 242 11.03 -20.76 15.04
CA ASP A 242 11.02 -21.35 13.68
C ASP A 242 11.81 -20.56 12.62
N THR A 243 13.03 -20.13 12.94
CA THR A 243 13.89 -19.47 11.93
C THR A 243 14.45 -20.51 10.94
N PRO A 244 14.49 -20.26 9.62
CA PRO A 244 15.24 -21.08 8.66
C PRO A 244 16.70 -21.24 9.08
N GLU A 245 17.29 -22.40 8.75
CA GLU A 245 18.74 -22.59 8.84
C GLU A 245 19.38 -21.75 7.74
N MET A 246 19.49 -20.45 8.00
CA MET A 246 20.23 -19.52 7.20
C MET A 246 21.71 -19.77 7.49
N GLY A 247 22.53 -20.01 6.47
CA GLY A 247 23.99 -20.13 6.64
C GLY A 247 24.55 -19.00 7.52
N GLN A 248 25.58 -19.32 8.31
CA GLN A 248 26.13 -18.38 9.29
C GLN A 248 26.52 -17.05 8.64
N PHE A 249 26.16 -15.95 9.31
CA PHE A 249 26.70 -14.63 9.02
C PHE A 249 28.20 -14.66 9.31
N ASP A 250 29.01 -14.84 8.28
CA ASP A 250 30.44 -14.54 8.38
C ASP A 250 30.60 -13.03 8.20
N GLY A 251 30.58 -12.31 9.34
CA GLY A 251 31.17 -10.97 9.55
C GLY A 251 30.69 -9.83 8.65
#